data_AF-A0A7W2T6N5-F1
#
_entry.id   AF-A0A7W2T6N5-F1
#
_cell.length_a   1.000
_cell.length_b   1.000
_cell.length_c   1.000
_cell.angle_alpha   90.00
_cell.angle_beta   90.00
_cell.angle_gamma   90.00
#
_symmetry.space_group_name_H-M   'P 1'
#
loop_
_entity.id
_entity.type
_entity.pdbx_description
1 polymer ?
#
loop_
_entity_poly.entity_id
_entity_poly.type
_entity_poly.pdbx_seq_one_letter_code
_entity_poly.pdbx_strand_id
1 'polypeptide(L)'
;MKNLTKKFIIKISCALLVSTIAFSAWAISLDDAKQQGLVGEMSNGYLGLIIDSPDAKSLVTSVNEKRKSIYMNLARTNKITMQQVTALAGKKAYDKTQPSHFIQNSAGQWVKKQSLVTAPKANSTSA
;
A
#
# COMPACT_ATOMS: atom_id res chain seq x y z
N MET A 1 -26.16 40.39 -62.17
CA MET A 1 -26.87 41.63 -61.79
C MET A 1 -27.21 41.58 -60.31
N LYS A 2 -26.75 42.59 -59.56
CA LYS A 2 -27.35 43.17 -58.33
C LYS A 2 -27.57 42.23 -57.13
N ASN A 3 -26.65 42.22 -56.15
CA ASN A 3 -26.71 42.98 -54.89
C ASN A 3 -27.59 42.30 -53.83
N LEU A 4 -26.99 41.80 -52.73
CA LEU A 4 -26.83 42.54 -51.46
C LEU A 4 -28.12 42.49 -50.63
N THR A 5 -27.94 42.35 -49.31
CA THR A 5 -28.94 42.37 -48.23
C THR A 5 -29.42 40.98 -47.81
N LYS A 6 -29.49 40.61 -46.53
CA LYS A 6 -29.26 41.30 -45.26
C LYS A 6 -29.31 40.19 -44.18
N LYS A 7 -28.43 40.28 -43.19
CA LYS A 7 -28.63 39.81 -41.80
C LYS A 7 -28.94 38.31 -41.62
N PHE A 8 -27.93 37.52 -41.26
CA PHE A 8 -27.98 36.55 -40.14
C PHE A 8 -26.58 35.92 -39.99
N ILE A 9 -25.57 36.79 -39.86
CA ILE A 9 -24.40 36.42 -39.05
C ILE A 9 -24.97 36.18 -37.64
N ILE A 10 -24.47 35.15 -36.97
CA ILE A 10 -24.82 34.75 -35.60
C ILE A 10 -26.13 33.95 -35.51
N LYS A 11 -26.03 32.61 -35.52
CA LYS A 11 -26.40 31.81 -34.33
C LYS A 11 -26.11 30.31 -34.54
N ILE A 12 -25.14 29.86 -33.76
CA ILE A 12 -25.10 28.55 -33.09
C ILE A 12 -24.68 27.38 -34.01
N SER A 13 -23.35 27.32 -34.24
CA SER A 13 -22.66 26.03 -34.31
C SER A 13 -22.93 25.28 -33.00
N CYS A 14 -23.72 24.22 -33.06
CA CYS A 14 -23.78 23.21 -32.00
C CYS A 14 -22.47 22.42 -31.98
N ALA A 15 -21.42 23.04 -31.47
CA ALA A 15 -20.23 22.34 -31.03
C ALA A 15 -20.59 21.57 -29.75
N LEU A 16 -20.84 20.26 -29.88
CA LEU A 16 -20.92 19.34 -28.76
C LEU A 16 -19.55 19.36 -28.03
N LEU A 17 -19.49 20.11 -26.95
CA LEU A 17 -18.32 20.19 -26.08
C LEU A 17 -18.38 18.98 -25.13
N VAL A 18 -17.86 17.84 -25.58
CA VAL A 18 -17.64 16.67 -24.72
C VAL A 18 -16.51 17.03 -23.76
N SER A 19 -16.86 17.49 -22.55
CA SER A 19 -15.91 17.61 -21.45
C SER A 19 -15.45 16.21 -21.05
N THR A 20 -14.21 15.87 -21.39
CA THR A 20 -13.52 14.72 -20.82
C THR A 20 -13.20 15.03 -19.36
N ILE A 21 -13.89 14.37 -18.45
CA ILE A 21 -13.54 14.39 -17.02
C ILE A 21 -12.23 13.61 -16.90
N ALA A 22 -11.11 14.32 -16.73
CA ALA A 22 -9.83 13.70 -16.42
C ALA A 22 -9.89 13.18 -14.97
N PHE A 23 -10.02 11.86 -14.81
CA PHE A 23 -9.85 11.24 -13.50
C PHE A 23 -8.37 11.33 -13.11
N SER A 24 -8.05 12.17 -12.14
CA SER A 24 -6.71 12.16 -11.53
C SER A 24 -6.53 10.82 -10.81
N ALA A 25 -5.64 9.97 -11.32
CA ALA A 25 -5.24 8.75 -10.64
C ALA A 25 -4.27 9.12 -9.50
N TRP A 26 -4.77 9.10 -8.27
CA TRP A 26 -3.93 9.27 -7.08
C TRP A 26 -3.28 7.93 -6.74
N ALA A 27 -1.96 7.90 -6.57
CA ALA A 27 -1.27 6.71 -6.10
C ALA A 27 -1.69 6.42 -4.65
N ILE A 28 -2.11 5.18 -4.36
CA ILE A 28 -2.46 4.76 -3.01
C ILE A 28 -1.24 4.82 -2.08
N SER A 29 -1.42 5.36 -0.87
CA SER A 29 -0.35 5.39 0.13
C SER A 29 -0.15 4.01 0.76
N LEU A 30 1.01 3.79 1.37
CA LEU A 30 1.28 2.53 2.09
C LEU A 30 0.32 2.33 3.28
N ASP A 31 0.03 3.40 4.00
CA ASP A 31 -0.81 3.31 5.19
C ASP A 31 -2.28 3.03 4.78
N ASP A 32 -2.77 3.69 3.73
CA ASP A 32 -4.11 3.42 3.19
C ASP A 32 -4.21 1.98 2.67
N ALA A 33 -3.19 1.50 1.95
CA ALA A 33 -3.19 0.13 1.44
C ALA A 33 -3.21 -0.92 2.55
N LYS A 34 -2.52 -0.66 3.67
CA LYS A 34 -2.55 -1.53 4.86
C LYS A 34 -3.89 -1.47 5.58
N GLN A 35 -4.45 -0.26 5.73
CA GLN A 35 -5.74 -0.04 6.37
C GLN A 35 -6.87 -0.73 5.60
N GLN A 36 -6.82 -0.67 4.27
CA GLN A 36 -7.76 -1.35 3.37
C GLN A 36 -7.51 -2.85 3.27
N GLY A 37 -6.42 -3.37 3.85
CA GLY A 37 -6.08 -4.80 3.79
C GLY A 37 -5.64 -5.28 2.41
N LEU A 38 -5.17 -4.38 1.55
CA LEU A 38 -4.64 -4.72 0.23
C LEU A 38 -3.24 -5.35 0.33
N VAL A 39 -2.47 -4.92 1.33
CA VAL A 39 -1.09 -5.35 1.56
C VAL A 39 -0.85 -5.69 3.03
N GLY A 40 0.15 -6.54 3.30
CA GLY A 40 0.56 -6.91 4.65
C GLY A 40 2.08 -7.00 4.79
N GLU A 41 2.57 -7.05 6.03
CA GLU A 41 3.99 -7.22 6.34
C GLU A 41 4.36 -8.71 6.39
N MET A 42 5.39 -9.11 5.64
CA MET A 42 5.93 -10.47 5.66
C MET A 42 6.98 -10.63 6.76
N SER A 43 7.20 -11.88 7.20
CA SER A 43 8.16 -12.22 8.26
C SER A 43 9.63 -11.90 7.93
N ASN A 44 9.93 -11.64 6.66
CA ASN A 44 11.24 -11.24 6.15
C ASN A 44 11.39 -9.71 5.98
N GLY A 45 10.43 -8.92 6.48
CA GLY A 45 10.50 -7.46 6.45
C GLY A 45 10.12 -6.82 5.12
N TYR A 46 9.61 -7.57 4.14
CA TYR A 46 9.04 -7.02 2.91
C TYR A 46 7.50 -6.94 2.99
N LEU A 47 6.88 -6.20 2.06
CA LEU A 47 5.44 -6.21 1.88
C LEU A 47 5.00 -7.32 0.94
N GLY A 48 3.86 -7.92 1.24
CA GLY A 48 3.17 -8.84 0.33
C GLY A 48 1.78 -8.33 -0.05
N LEU A 49 1.28 -8.81 -1.19
CA LEU A 49 -0.10 -8.58 -1.63
C LEU A 49 -1.06 -9.54 -0.91
N ILE A 50 -2.18 -9.00 -0.49
CA ILE A 50 -3.31 -9.76 0.07
C ILE A 50 -4.44 -9.78 -0.96
N ILE A 51 -4.74 -8.61 -1.53
CA ILE A 51 -5.69 -8.44 -2.62
C ILE A 51 -4.88 -7.98 -3.84
N ASP A 52 -4.99 -8.71 -4.94
CA ASP A 52 -4.32 -8.34 -6.18
C ASP A 52 -5.05 -7.16 -6.84
N SER A 53 -4.40 -6.00 -6.83
CA SER A 53 -4.85 -4.83 -7.57
C SER A 53 -3.64 -4.15 -8.22
N PRO A 54 -3.82 -3.48 -9.37
CA PRO A 54 -2.72 -2.78 -10.04
C PRO A 54 -2.00 -1.78 -9.13
N ASP A 55 -2.76 -1.02 -8.35
CA ASP A 55 -2.22 -0.01 -7.43
C ASP A 55 -1.44 -0.64 -6.28
N ALA A 56 -2.00 -1.69 -5.65
CA ALA A 56 -1.31 -2.40 -4.58
C ALA A 56 -0.02 -3.07 -5.08
N LYS A 57 -0.05 -3.65 -6.29
CA LYS A 57 1.11 -4.31 -6.89
C LYS A 57 2.24 -3.32 -7.20
N SER A 58 1.89 -2.16 -7.76
CA SER A 58 2.84 -1.07 -7.99
C SER A 58 3.45 -0.57 -6.68
N LEU A 59 2.61 -0.35 -5.66
CA LEU A 59 3.05 0.06 -4.33
C LEU A 59 4.01 -0.97 -3.70
N VAL A 60 3.65 -2.26 -3.69
CA VAL A 60 4.48 -3.34 -3.12
C VAL A 60 5.83 -3.40 -3.80
N THR A 61 5.86 -3.31 -5.13
CA THR A 61 7.10 -3.32 -5.92
C THR A 61 8.00 -2.15 -5.51
N SER A 62 7.47 -0.92 -5.56
CA SER A 62 8.25 0.29 -5.27
C SER A 62 8.78 0.33 -3.82
N VAL A 63 7.99 -0.13 -2.84
CA VAL A 63 8.42 -0.18 -1.43
C VAL A 63 9.45 -1.27 -1.21
N ASN A 64 9.27 -2.45 -1.80
CA ASN A 64 10.20 -3.56 -1.64
C ASN A 64 11.56 -3.29 -2.30
N GLU A 65 11.60 -2.59 -3.43
CA GLU A 65 12.85 -2.13 -4.04
C GLU A 65 13.63 -1.17 -3.11
N LYS A 66 12.93 -0.18 -2.53
CA LYS A 66 13.51 0.74 -1.54
C LYS A 66 14.04 -0.02 -0.32
N ARG A 67 13.25 -0.94 0.24
CA ARG A 67 13.65 -1.78 1.38
C ARG A 67 14.87 -2.63 1.04
N LYS A 68 14.91 -3.26 -0.13
CA LYS A 68 16.04 -4.08 -0.59
C LYS A 68 17.33 -3.27 -0.66
N SER A 69 17.29 -2.06 -1.21
CA SER A 69 18.46 -1.15 -1.25
C SER A 69 18.97 -0.84 0.16
N ILE A 70 18.06 -0.49 1.08
CA ILE A 70 18.40 -0.24 2.49
C ILE A 70 19.00 -1.49 3.15
N TYR A 71 18.41 -2.66 2.93
CA TYR A 71 18.89 -3.91 3.54
C TYR A 71 20.26 -4.32 3.02
N MET A 72 20.53 -4.14 1.73
CA MET A 72 21.86 -4.37 1.17
C MET A 72 22.89 -3.45 1.82
N ASN A 73 22.54 -2.18 2.04
CA ASN A 73 23.43 -1.24 2.73
C ASN A 73 23.67 -1.66 4.19
N LEU A 74 22.60 -1.98 4.93
CA LEU A 74 22.71 -2.43 6.31
C LEU A 74 23.53 -3.70 6.46
N ALA A 75 23.35 -4.67 5.56
CA ALA A 75 24.13 -5.91 5.53
C ALA A 75 25.63 -5.61 5.40
N ARG A 76 26.00 -4.76 4.43
CA ARG A 76 27.39 -4.34 4.19
C ARG A 76 27.97 -3.59 5.39
N THR A 77 27.28 -2.57 5.88
CA THR A 77 27.78 -1.70 6.96
C THR A 77 27.93 -2.46 8.27
N ASN A 78 26.98 -3.34 8.61
CA ASN A 78 26.99 -4.10 9.86
C ASN A 78 27.70 -5.46 9.73
N LYS A 79 28.24 -5.79 8.55
CA LYS A 79 28.94 -7.07 8.27
C LYS A 79 28.09 -8.30 8.63
N ILE A 80 26.78 -8.22 8.37
CA ILE A 80 25.83 -9.33 8.56
C ILE A 80 25.22 -9.72 7.22
N THR A 81 24.66 -10.92 7.16
CA THR A 81 24.01 -11.43 5.96
C THR A 81 22.70 -10.69 5.67
N MET A 82 22.28 -10.70 4.39
CA MET A 82 20.97 -10.20 3.98
C MET A 82 19.83 -10.92 4.75
N GLN A 83 19.97 -12.22 5.01
CA GLN A 83 19.00 -13.00 5.78
C GLN A 83 18.86 -12.48 7.21
N GLN A 84 19.97 -12.16 7.89
CA GLN A 84 19.94 -11.58 9.23
C GLN A 84 19.27 -10.20 9.24
N VAL A 85 19.59 -9.33 8.27
CA VAL A 85 18.94 -8.00 8.16
C VAL A 85 17.44 -8.13 7.95
N THR A 86 17.02 -8.99 7.03
CA THR A 86 15.60 -9.19 6.69
C THR A 86 14.82 -9.82 7.85
N ALA A 87 15.41 -10.75 8.60
CA ALA A 87 14.81 -11.28 9.83
C ALA A 87 14.61 -10.19 10.90
N LEU A 88 15.62 -9.35 11.14
CA LEU A 88 15.52 -8.21 12.07
C LEU A 88 14.48 -7.18 11.58
N ALA A 89 14.45 -6.91 10.27
CA ALA A 89 13.49 -6.02 9.66
C ALA A 89 12.06 -6.56 9.77
N GLY A 90 11.85 -7.86 9.58
CA GLY A 90 10.58 -8.54 9.76
C GLY A 90 10.08 -8.46 11.19
N LYS A 91 10.95 -8.72 12.18
CA LYS A 91 10.61 -8.50 13.59
C LYS A 91 10.21 -7.05 13.87
N LYS A 92 10.99 -6.09 13.38
CA LYS A 92 10.67 -4.66 13.52
C LYS A 92 9.35 -4.29 12.84
N ALA A 93 9.07 -4.85 11.67
CA ALA A 93 7.83 -4.63 10.94
C ALA A 93 6.63 -5.19 11.72
N TYR A 94 6.74 -6.42 12.25
CA TYR A 94 5.73 -7.00 13.14
C TYR A 94 5.47 -6.10 14.35
N ASP A 95 6.52 -5.69 15.06
CA ASP A 95 6.43 -4.88 16.29
C ASP A 95 5.73 -3.54 15.99
N LYS A 96 6.05 -2.91 14.86
CA LYS A 96 5.46 -1.63 14.41
C LYS A 96 4.10 -1.72 13.73
N THR A 97 3.68 -2.90 13.29
CA THR A 97 2.39 -3.05 12.62
C THR A 97 1.27 -2.75 13.63
N GLN A 98 0.28 -1.96 13.22
CA GLN A 98 -0.85 -1.64 14.09
C GLN A 98 -1.73 -2.88 14.29
N PRO A 99 -2.47 -2.97 15.40
CA PRO A 99 -3.55 -3.96 15.53
C PRO A 99 -4.51 -3.89 14.33
N SER A 100 -5.11 -5.01 13.97
CA SER A 100 -6.02 -5.19 12.83
C SER A 100 -5.38 -5.08 11.43
N HIS A 101 -4.15 -4.59 11.30
CA HIS A 101 -3.39 -4.69 10.05
C HIS A 101 -2.84 -6.11 9.86
N PHE A 102 -2.59 -6.48 8.60
CA PHE A 102 -2.19 -7.83 8.25
C PHE A 102 -0.67 -8.05 8.34
N ILE A 103 -0.33 -9.24 8.82
CA ILE A 103 1.02 -9.78 8.90
C ILE A 103 1.00 -11.23 8.38
N GLN A 104 2.13 -11.71 7.88
CA GLN A 104 2.28 -13.12 7.50
C GLN A 104 2.74 -13.95 8.71
N ASN A 105 2.01 -15.01 9.05
CA ASN A 105 2.42 -15.96 10.08
C ASN A 105 3.54 -16.90 9.58
N SER A 106 4.07 -17.75 10.46
CA SER A 106 5.13 -18.72 10.12
C SER A 106 4.69 -19.77 9.10
N ALA A 107 3.38 -20.03 8.97
CA ALA A 107 2.80 -20.92 7.96
C ALA A 107 2.58 -20.21 6.60
N GLY A 108 2.98 -18.95 6.46
CA GLY A 108 2.82 -18.19 5.22
C GLY A 108 1.43 -17.57 5.02
N GLN A 109 0.53 -17.68 6.01
CA GLN A 109 -0.84 -17.20 5.91
C GLN A 109 -0.97 -15.75 6.40
N TRP A 110 -1.87 -15.00 5.78
CA TRP A 110 -2.21 -13.64 6.22
C TRP A 110 -3.12 -13.69 7.45
N VAL A 111 -2.69 -13.04 8.53
CA VAL A 111 -3.46 -12.90 9.75
C VAL A 111 -3.48 -11.43 10.19
N LYS A 112 -4.59 -10.98 10.78
CA LYS A 112 -4.63 -9.65 11.40
C LYS A 112 -3.86 -9.68 12.70
N LYS A 113 -2.98 -8.70 12.92
CA LYS A 113 -2.29 -8.53 14.20
C LYS A 113 -3.33 -8.26 15.28
N GLN A 114 -3.36 -9.10 16.30
CA GLN A 114 -4.22 -8.87 17.45
C GLN A 114 -3.69 -7.67 18.25
N SER A 115 -4.58 -6.89 18.86
CA SER A 115 -4.17 -5.99 19.94
C SER A 115 -3.54 -6.82 21.05
N LEU A 116 -2.55 -6.28 21.76
CA LEU A 116 -2.06 -6.87 23.00
C LEU A 116 -3.24 -6.84 24.00
N VAL A 117 -4.11 -7.84 23.94
CA VAL A 117 -5.03 -8.13 25.03
C VAL A 117 -4.11 -8.64 26.14
N THR A 118 -4.02 -7.87 27.23
CA THR A 118 -3.34 -8.29 28.45
C THR A 118 -3.67 -9.75 28.73
N ALA A 119 -2.64 -10.60 28.78
CA ALA A 119 -2.79 -12.01 29.08
C ALA A 119 -3.69 -12.18 30.32
N PRO A 120 -4.60 -13.18 30.35
CA PRO A 120 -5.39 -13.43 31.53
C PRO A 120 -4.44 -13.62 32.72
N LYS A 121 -4.58 -12.78 33.74
CA LYS A 121 -3.92 -12.98 35.04
C LYS A 121 -4.30 -14.39 35.47
N ALA A 122 -3.32 -15.29 35.52
CA ALA A 122 -3.53 -16.63 36.07
C ALA A 122 -4.06 -16.44 37.49
N ASN A 123 -5.35 -16.72 37.69
CA ASN A 123 -5.97 -16.64 39.00
C ASN A 123 -5.45 -17.85 39.79
N SER A 124 -4.41 -17.64 40.58
CA SER A 124 -3.95 -18.59 41.59
C SER A 124 -4.98 -18.63 42.72
N THR A 125 -6.09 -19.31 42.50
CA THR A 125 -6.93 -19.84 43.59
C THR A 125 -6.52 -21.27 43.83
N SER A 126 -5.53 -21.42 44.71
CA SER A 126 -5.32 -22.64 45.49
C SER A 126 -6.39 -22.66 46.60
N ALA A 127 -7.28 -23.64 46.54
CA ALA A 127 -8.04 -24.16 47.66
C ALA A 127 -7.84 -25.68 47.67
#